data_AF-A0A2P4XUP7-F1
#
_entry.id   AF-A0A2P4XUP7-F1
#
_cell.length_a   1.000
_cell.length_b   1.000
_cell.length_c   1.000
_cell.angle_alpha   90.00
_cell.angle_beta   90.00
_cell.angle_gamma   90.00
#
_symmetry.space_group_name_H-M   'P 1'
#
loop_
_entity.id
_entity.type
_entity.pdbx_description
1 polymer ?
#
loop_
_entity_poly.entity_id
_entity_poly.type
_entity_poly.pdbx_seq_one_letter_code
_entity_poly.pdbx_strand_id
1 'polypeptide(L)'
;MSLGRKLHELLEQTGHSVTQRSVVQQSTISELHQKYVEQVATQERIVLENKDLQRRIEDYDKLYDTIEKESALTTDFGDCVNGLESMQISTSETTSGTRSWFFFEGDQDPIYYIPLTEKKCEDITRTVYQRMLNLYSEFMQRRVPISELEFFGWRVMRPLEVDPRILRFQFTKTVRLVDDSMDAIVNRTWDAFHDPKKFASIYSTPVVTRVIQRVTNDMTVLLQNAPVQSGELQNIRYFNILARVRGFTAQNERVVALLKTIVNPNDCQGNSEISTQLHEIEWMKRGISYLLLTEEPLMPPKSETRKIRLHYGCDYECVSEDHARYLMVEVLGIACRWEQLILPSHRLPF
;
A
#
# COMPACT_ATOMS: atom_id res chain seq x y z
N MET A 1 61.20 74.53 -8.72
CA MET A 1 59.72 74.38 -8.80
C MET A 1 59.22 74.23 -10.24
N SER A 2 59.65 73.21 -11.00
CA SER A 2 59.00 72.92 -12.31
C SER A 2 58.90 71.44 -12.70
N LEU A 3 59.50 70.50 -11.95
CA LEU A 3 59.31 69.06 -12.18
C LEU A 3 58.09 68.45 -11.46
N GLY A 4 57.76 68.93 -10.25
CA GLY A 4 56.66 68.37 -9.45
C GLY A 4 55.26 68.60 -10.04
N ARG A 5 55.04 69.73 -10.74
CA ARG A 5 53.76 70.02 -11.40
C ARG A 5 53.55 69.20 -12.68
N LYS A 6 54.62 68.94 -13.44
CA LYS A 6 54.55 68.09 -14.64
C LYS A 6 54.25 66.62 -14.33
N LEU A 7 54.65 66.11 -13.17
CA LEU A 7 54.34 64.74 -12.76
C LEU A 7 52.89 64.59 -12.30
N HIS A 8 52.29 65.63 -11.73
CA HIS A 8 50.91 65.59 -11.25
C HIS A 8 49.90 65.67 -12.42
N GLU A 9 50.18 66.49 -13.44
CA GLU A 9 49.36 66.58 -14.66
C GLU A 9 49.41 65.29 -15.51
N LEU A 10 50.54 64.56 -15.51
CA LEU A 10 50.65 63.27 -16.21
C LEU A 10 49.89 62.13 -15.52
N LEU A 11 49.71 62.19 -14.19
CA LEU A 11 48.95 61.19 -13.43
C LEU A 11 47.44 61.43 -13.50
N GLU A 12 46.98 62.67 -13.64
CA GLU A 12 45.55 62.96 -13.91
C GLU A 12 45.11 62.54 -15.32
N GLN A 13 45.99 62.61 -16.32
CA GLN A 13 45.67 62.16 -17.70
C GLN A 13 45.60 60.64 -17.88
N THR A 14 46.08 59.84 -16.93
CA THR A 14 46.06 58.37 -17.02
C THR A 14 44.94 57.72 -16.20
N GLY A 15 44.04 58.51 -15.59
CA GLY A 15 42.85 58.00 -14.92
C GLY A 15 43.11 57.15 -13.68
N HIS A 16 44.32 57.16 -13.11
CA HIS A 16 44.65 56.37 -11.93
C HIS A 16 44.54 57.18 -10.65
N SER A 17 43.33 57.18 -10.07
CA SER A 17 43.09 57.59 -8.69
C SER A 17 43.74 56.60 -7.71
N VAL A 18 44.79 57.05 -7.01
CA VAL A 18 45.54 56.26 -6.01
C VAL A 18 44.70 55.92 -4.77
N THR A 19 43.52 56.50 -4.61
CA THR A 19 42.63 56.26 -3.46
C THR A 19 41.75 55.01 -3.60
N GLN A 20 41.65 54.40 -4.79
CA GLN A 20 40.69 53.31 -5.05
C GLN A 20 41.22 51.91 -4.69
N ARG A 21 42.54 51.70 -4.60
CA ARG A 21 43.14 50.38 -4.28
C ARG A 21 42.98 49.96 -2.81
N SER A 22 42.91 50.93 -1.88
CA SER A 22 42.84 50.63 -0.44
C SER A 22 41.49 50.08 0.01
N VAL A 23 40.40 50.55 -0.59
CA VAL A 23 39.02 50.15 -0.20
C VAL A 23 38.67 48.76 -0.75
N VAL A 24 39.14 48.42 -1.96
CA VAL A 24 38.92 47.11 -2.59
C VAL A 24 39.71 46.00 -1.89
N GLN A 25 40.89 46.30 -1.34
CA GLN A 25 41.66 45.35 -0.52
C GLN A 25 41.02 45.10 0.85
N GLN A 26 40.42 46.12 1.48
CA GLN A 26 39.69 45.94 2.75
C GLN A 26 38.39 45.14 2.59
N SER A 27 37.65 45.32 1.49
CA SER A 27 36.41 44.56 1.24
C SER A 27 36.69 43.07 0.97
N THR A 28 37.73 42.76 0.19
CA THR A 28 38.14 41.36 -0.09
C THR A 28 38.68 40.64 1.14
N ILE A 29 39.39 41.34 2.03
CA ILE A 29 39.83 40.77 3.32
C ILE A 29 38.63 40.49 4.24
N SER A 30 37.63 41.38 4.26
CA SER A 30 36.41 41.20 5.05
C SER A 30 35.58 40.00 4.56
N GLU A 31 35.44 39.82 3.25
CA GLU A 31 34.74 38.67 2.66
C GLU A 31 35.46 37.33 2.93
N LEU A 32 36.79 37.32 2.85
CA LEU A 32 37.59 36.13 3.20
C LEU A 32 37.45 35.78 4.69
N HIS A 33 37.41 36.78 5.57
CA HIS A 33 37.20 36.56 7.00
C HIS A 33 35.82 35.96 7.28
N GLN A 34 34.77 36.45 6.60
CA GLN A 34 33.42 35.92 6.75
C GLN A 34 33.32 34.46 6.26
N LYS A 35 33.89 34.15 5.09
CA LYS A 35 33.93 32.77 4.58
C LYS A 35 34.70 31.82 5.51
N TYR A 36 35.78 32.30 6.12
CA TYR A 36 36.54 31.52 7.09
C TYR A 36 35.70 31.23 8.36
N VAL A 37 34.98 32.22 8.88
CA VAL A 37 34.09 32.05 10.04
C VAL A 37 32.96 31.05 9.74
N GLU A 38 32.33 31.16 8.55
CA GLU A 38 31.31 30.21 8.11
C GLU A 38 31.86 28.79 8.00
N GLN A 39 33.07 28.64 7.44
CA GLN A 39 33.73 27.33 7.31
C GLN A 39 34.06 26.72 8.68
N VAL A 40 34.55 27.51 9.64
CA VAL A 40 34.81 27.05 11.01
C VAL A 40 33.51 26.62 11.68
N ALA A 41 32.42 27.38 11.52
CA ALA A 41 31.11 27.00 12.07
C ALA A 41 30.56 25.70 11.46
N THR A 42 30.77 25.48 10.15
CA THR A 42 30.44 24.20 9.50
C THR A 42 31.29 23.06 10.04
N GLN A 43 32.60 23.28 10.23
CA GLN A 43 33.50 22.27 10.78
C GLN A 43 33.11 21.87 12.21
N GLU A 44 32.76 22.84 13.06
CA GLU A 44 32.27 22.58 14.42
C GLU A 44 30.96 21.77 14.41
N ARG A 45 30.04 22.08 13.50
CA ARG A 45 28.79 21.32 13.34
C ARG A 45 29.06 19.86 12.97
N ILE A 46 29.94 19.62 12.01
CA ILE A 46 30.32 18.27 11.57
C ILE A 46 30.99 17.49 12.72
N VAL A 47 31.82 18.15 13.52
CA VAL A 47 32.46 17.52 14.69
C VAL A 47 31.42 17.12 15.74
N LEU A 48 30.40 17.95 15.97
CA LEU A 48 29.31 17.63 16.90
C LEU A 48 28.46 16.46 16.39
N GLU A 49 28.12 16.46 15.10
CA GLU A 49 27.36 15.39 14.47
C GLU A 49 28.13 14.06 14.48
N ASN A 50 29.43 14.08 14.19
CA ASN A 50 30.27 12.88 14.30
C ASN A 50 30.34 12.34 15.73
N LYS A 51 30.38 13.21 16.75
CA LYS A 51 30.33 12.78 18.15
C LYS A 51 29.00 12.14 18.51
N ASP A 52 27.88 12.66 17.98
CA ASP A 52 26.56 12.07 18.19
C ASP A 52 26.42 10.71 17.51
N LEU A 53 26.89 10.60 16.26
CA LEU A 53 26.93 9.34 15.51
C LEU A 53 27.79 8.29 16.22
N GLN A 54 28.94 8.67 16.77
CA GLN A 54 29.78 7.76 17.55
C GLN A 54 29.05 7.23 18.79
N ARG A 55 28.31 8.07 19.53
CA ARG A 55 27.49 7.59 20.66
C ARG A 55 26.40 6.63 20.22
N ARG A 56 25.74 6.91 19.09
CA ARG A 56 24.70 6.01 18.55
C ARG A 56 25.27 4.66 18.16
N ILE A 57 26.47 4.63 17.56
CA ILE A 57 27.18 3.38 17.25
C ILE A 57 27.49 2.60 18.55
N GLU A 58 28.04 3.27 19.57
CA GLU A 58 28.30 2.64 20.87
C GLU A 58 27.03 2.08 21.52
N ASP A 59 25.88 2.76 21.37
CA ASP A 59 24.61 2.27 21.89
C ASP A 59 24.05 1.09 21.09
N TYR A 60 24.26 1.05 19.77
CA TYR A 60 23.95 -0.13 18.95
C TYR A 60 24.86 -1.30 19.31
N ASP A 61 26.14 -1.09 19.55
CA ASP A 61 27.07 -2.16 19.96
C ASP A 61 26.64 -2.76 21.31
N LYS A 62 26.24 -1.94 22.28
CA LYS A 62 25.67 -2.43 23.55
C LYS A 62 24.39 -3.26 23.35
N LEU A 63 23.55 -2.87 22.40
CA LEU A 63 22.34 -3.62 22.06
C LEU A 63 22.71 -4.98 21.46
N TYR A 64 23.65 -5.02 20.52
CA TYR A 64 24.16 -6.27 19.94
C TYR A 64 24.77 -7.19 21.00
N ASP A 65 25.60 -6.66 21.92
CA ASP A 65 26.13 -7.42 23.05
C ASP A 65 25.03 -7.99 23.96
N THR A 66 23.93 -7.24 24.14
CA THR A 66 22.80 -7.67 24.97
C THR A 66 22.02 -8.80 24.28
N ILE A 67 21.80 -8.67 22.98
CA ILE A 67 21.17 -9.71 22.14
C ILE A 67 22.03 -10.98 22.14
N GLU A 68 23.35 -10.84 22.00
CA GLU A 68 24.27 -11.99 22.02
C GLU A 68 24.24 -12.70 23.38
N LYS A 69 24.23 -11.95 24.49
CA LYS A 69 24.09 -12.51 25.84
C LYS A 69 22.74 -13.20 26.08
N GLU A 70 21.63 -12.64 25.59
CA GLU A 70 20.32 -13.31 25.66
C GLU A 70 20.27 -14.58 24.78
N SER A 71 20.91 -14.55 23.62
CA SER A 71 21.03 -15.73 22.76
C SER A 71 21.88 -16.83 23.39
N ALA A 72 22.93 -16.47 24.13
CA ALA A 72 23.74 -17.43 24.89
C ALA A 72 22.95 -18.08 26.05
N LEU A 73 22.09 -17.31 26.73
CA LEU A 73 21.22 -17.80 27.82
C LEU A 73 20.09 -18.74 27.32
N THR A 74 19.73 -18.67 26.04
CA THR A 74 18.71 -19.55 25.43
C THR A 74 19.30 -20.87 24.92
N THR A 75 20.62 -20.98 24.77
CA THR A 75 21.32 -22.22 24.35
C THR A 75 21.46 -23.28 25.45
N ASP A 76 21.27 -22.95 26.73
CA ASP A 76 21.45 -23.89 27.85
C ASP A 76 20.24 -24.82 28.11
N PHE A 77 19.22 -24.77 27.25
CA PHE A 77 18.01 -25.61 27.30
C PHE A 77 17.79 -26.43 26.02
N GLY A 78 18.87 -26.88 25.37
CA GLY A 78 18.80 -27.39 23.99
C GLY A 78 19.62 -28.64 23.66
N ASP A 79 19.84 -29.55 24.61
CA ASP A 79 20.40 -30.87 24.29
C ASP A 79 19.27 -31.80 23.77
N CYS A 80 18.70 -31.45 22.62
CA CYS A 80 17.91 -32.33 21.76
C CYS A 80 17.65 -31.68 20.39
N VAL A 81 18.08 -32.38 19.34
CA VAL A 81 17.75 -32.22 17.91
C VAL A 81 18.70 -31.33 17.09
N ASN A 82 19.83 -31.94 16.75
CA ASN A 82 20.59 -31.64 15.53
C ASN A 82 19.73 -31.89 14.27
N GLY A 83 19.71 -30.92 13.33
CA GLY A 83 19.13 -31.14 12.00
C GLY A 83 18.85 -29.86 11.21
N LEU A 84 19.82 -28.95 11.17
CA LEU A 84 19.84 -27.72 10.39
C LEU A 84 19.80 -28.02 8.87
N GLU A 85 18.82 -27.45 8.16
CA GLU A 85 19.05 -26.76 6.87
C GLU A 85 17.80 -25.98 6.41
N SER A 86 18.02 -24.74 5.98
CA SER A 86 17.09 -23.71 5.49
C SER A 86 16.49 -22.75 6.54
N MET A 87 17.29 -21.74 6.91
CA MET A 87 16.81 -20.44 7.42
C MET A 87 15.88 -19.78 6.39
N GLN A 88 14.59 -20.10 6.44
CA GLN A 88 13.55 -19.16 6.06
C GLN A 88 13.17 -18.37 7.31
N ILE A 89 13.14 -17.05 7.17
CA ILE A 89 12.63 -16.10 8.15
C ILE A 89 11.20 -16.50 8.49
N SER A 90 11.04 -17.23 9.58
CA SER A 90 9.74 -17.59 10.15
C SER A 90 9.15 -16.36 10.81
N THR A 91 8.51 -15.48 10.03
CA THR A 91 7.40 -14.67 10.53
C THR A 91 6.20 -15.59 10.80
N SER A 92 6.27 -16.31 11.92
CA SER A 92 5.21 -17.16 12.42
C SER A 92 4.99 -16.86 13.88
N GLU A 93 4.18 -15.84 14.16
CA GLU A 93 3.27 -15.84 15.30
C GLU A 93 2.15 -14.82 15.01
N THR A 94 1.15 -15.31 14.28
CA THR A 94 -0.14 -14.63 14.09
C THR A 94 -0.82 -14.57 15.46
N THR A 95 -0.81 -13.41 16.11
CA THR A 95 -1.47 -13.21 17.40
C THR A 95 -2.98 -13.20 17.20
N SER A 96 -3.62 -14.31 17.56
CA SER A 96 -5.05 -14.35 17.82
C SER A 96 -5.34 -13.46 19.04
N GLY A 97 -5.80 -12.23 18.80
CA GLY A 97 -6.44 -11.39 19.83
C GLY A 97 -5.55 -10.50 20.70
N THR A 98 -4.23 -10.42 20.47
CA THR A 98 -3.34 -9.56 21.27
C THR A 98 -3.09 -8.20 20.61
N ARG A 99 -3.25 -7.11 21.37
CA ARG A 99 -2.86 -5.77 20.91
C ARG A 99 -1.35 -5.73 20.68
N SER A 100 -0.91 -5.16 19.57
CA SER A 100 0.50 -5.22 19.18
C SER A 100 0.93 -4.00 18.36
N TRP A 101 2.24 -3.73 18.39
CA TRP A 101 2.90 -2.81 17.48
C TRP A 101 3.52 -3.60 16.33
N PHE A 102 3.43 -3.08 15.11
CA PHE A 102 4.11 -3.68 13.97
C PHE A 102 4.57 -2.62 12.97
N PHE A 103 5.58 -2.94 12.16
CA PHE A 103 6.05 -2.07 11.08
C PHE A 103 5.31 -2.34 9.78
N PHE A 104 4.85 -1.31 9.08
CA PHE A 104 4.42 -1.47 7.70
C PHE A 104 5.62 -1.26 6.78
N GLU A 105 5.67 -1.97 5.64
CA GLU A 105 6.82 -1.89 4.74
C GLU A 105 6.98 -0.46 4.21
N GLY A 106 8.19 0.08 4.32
CA GLY A 106 8.48 1.48 3.99
C GLY A 106 8.33 2.48 5.14
N ASP A 107 7.80 2.07 6.29
CA ASP A 107 7.69 2.95 7.45
C ASP A 107 8.96 3.00 8.30
N GLN A 108 9.19 4.19 8.88
CA GLN A 108 10.13 4.38 9.97
C GLN A 108 9.47 4.13 11.34
N ASP A 109 8.18 4.42 11.47
CA ASP A 109 7.44 4.32 12.73
C ASP A 109 6.50 3.11 12.76
N PRO A 110 6.37 2.41 13.91
CA PRO A 110 5.43 1.30 14.02
C PRO A 110 3.98 1.79 14.14
N ILE A 111 3.05 0.93 13.74
CA ILE A 111 1.61 1.11 13.84
C ILE A 111 1.08 0.29 15.00
N TYR A 112 0.31 0.92 15.90
CA TYR A 112 -0.41 0.21 16.96
C TYR A 112 -1.70 -0.39 16.43
N TYR A 113 -1.98 -1.63 16.80
CA TYR A 113 -3.18 -2.35 16.38
C TYR A 113 -3.91 -3.03 17.54
N ILE A 114 -5.23 -2.86 17.51
CA ILE A 114 -6.22 -3.44 18.39
C ILE A 114 -7.04 -4.44 17.55
N PRO A 115 -6.89 -5.75 17.79
CA PRO A 115 -7.64 -6.78 17.09
C PRO A 115 -9.15 -6.60 17.19
N LEU A 116 -9.84 -6.86 16.08
CA LEU A 116 -11.30 -6.88 16.06
C LEU A 116 -11.81 -8.19 16.65
N THR A 117 -12.92 -8.16 17.38
CA THR A 117 -13.55 -9.39 17.87
C THR A 117 -14.18 -10.16 16.71
N GLU A 118 -14.19 -11.48 16.79
CA GLU A 118 -14.82 -12.35 15.77
C GLU A 118 -16.27 -11.93 15.51
N LYS A 119 -17.07 -11.74 16.57
CA LYS A 119 -18.44 -11.25 16.47
C LYS A 119 -18.56 -9.94 15.70
N LYS A 120 -17.67 -8.97 15.95
CA LYS A 120 -17.67 -7.68 15.23
C LYS A 120 -17.36 -7.89 13.75
N CYS A 121 -16.40 -8.74 13.42
CA CYS A 121 -16.06 -9.07 12.04
C CYS A 121 -17.21 -9.80 11.32
N GLU A 122 -17.91 -10.72 12.00
CA GLU A 122 -19.10 -11.40 11.47
C GLU A 122 -20.25 -10.42 11.18
N ASP A 123 -20.53 -9.50 12.11
CA ASP A 123 -21.59 -8.49 11.96
C ASP A 123 -21.28 -7.51 10.80
N ILE A 124 -20.01 -7.09 10.68
CA ILE A 124 -19.54 -6.29 9.54
C ILE A 124 -19.71 -7.09 8.24
N THR A 125 -19.26 -8.34 8.20
CA THR A 125 -19.33 -9.20 7.01
C THR A 125 -20.77 -9.42 6.55
N ARG A 126 -21.71 -9.65 7.49
CA ARG A 126 -23.15 -9.78 7.19
C ARG A 126 -23.70 -8.50 6.56
N THR A 127 -23.33 -7.35 7.11
CA THR A 127 -23.74 -6.04 6.58
C THR A 127 -23.19 -5.80 5.18
N VAL A 128 -21.91 -6.13 4.96
CA VAL A 128 -21.24 -5.98 3.67
C VAL A 128 -21.81 -6.91 2.62
N TYR A 129 -22.17 -8.15 2.99
CA TYR A 129 -22.84 -9.08 2.08
C TYR A 129 -24.17 -8.50 1.57
N GLN A 130 -24.98 -7.91 2.45
CA GLN A 130 -26.22 -7.22 2.04
C GLN A 130 -25.94 -6.01 1.14
N ARG A 131 -24.92 -5.21 1.45
CA ARG A 131 -24.51 -4.08 0.60
C ARG A 131 -24.03 -4.53 -0.79
N MET A 132 -23.28 -5.63 -0.88
CA MET A 132 -22.91 -6.25 -2.16
C MET A 132 -24.17 -6.62 -2.95
N LEU A 133 -25.14 -7.31 -2.33
CA LEU A 133 -26.36 -7.72 -3.03
C LEU A 133 -27.14 -6.51 -3.57
N ASN A 134 -27.19 -5.42 -2.81
CA ASN A 134 -27.79 -4.17 -3.25
C ASN A 134 -27.03 -3.57 -4.44
N LEU A 135 -25.70 -3.44 -4.35
CA LEU A 135 -24.88 -2.91 -5.44
C LEU A 135 -25.02 -3.76 -6.71
N TYR A 136 -24.94 -5.08 -6.57
CA TYR A 136 -25.16 -6.04 -7.65
C TYR A 136 -26.52 -5.81 -8.33
N SER A 137 -27.58 -5.69 -7.51
CA SER A 137 -28.94 -5.46 -7.99
C SER A 137 -29.10 -4.13 -8.72
N GLU A 138 -28.49 -3.05 -8.21
CA GLU A 138 -28.52 -1.73 -8.84
C GLU A 138 -27.99 -1.75 -10.28
N PHE A 139 -26.85 -2.39 -10.50
CA PHE A 139 -26.27 -2.54 -11.84
C PHE A 139 -27.06 -3.51 -12.71
N MET A 140 -27.38 -4.70 -12.19
CA MET A 140 -28.05 -5.74 -12.99
C MET A 140 -29.47 -5.35 -13.39
N GLN A 141 -30.17 -4.57 -12.58
CA GLN A 141 -31.51 -4.08 -12.85
C GLN A 141 -31.54 -2.67 -13.45
N ARG A 142 -30.37 -2.07 -13.75
CA ARG A 142 -30.23 -0.72 -14.31
C ARG A 142 -31.04 0.34 -13.52
N ARG A 143 -31.01 0.25 -12.18
CA ARG A 143 -31.74 1.19 -11.30
C ARG A 143 -31.13 2.59 -11.29
N VAL A 144 -29.91 2.74 -11.82
CA VAL A 144 -29.22 4.01 -12.00
C VAL A 144 -28.78 4.16 -13.46
N PRO A 145 -28.64 5.39 -13.97
CA PRO A 145 -28.04 5.61 -15.29
C PRO A 145 -26.60 5.09 -15.31
N ILE A 146 -26.28 4.23 -16.28
CA ILE A 146 -24.97 3.59 -16.40
C ILE A 146 -24.32 3.83 -17.77
N SER A 147 -23.01 4.02 -17.75
CA SER A 147 -22.14 3.84 -18.92
C SER A 147 -21.64 2.40 -18.93
N GLU A 148 -21.62 1.79 -20.11
CA GLU A 148 -21.20 0.41 -20.32
C GLU A 148 -20.14 0.36 -21.42
N LEU A 149 -19.10 -0.45 -21.21
CA LEU A 149 -18.06 -0.73 -22.20
C LEU A 149 -17.65 -2.19 -22.12
N GLU A 150 -17.10 -2.73 -23.21
CA GLU A 150 -16.53 -4.08 -23.25
C GLU A 150 -15.03 -4.02 -23.55
N PHE A 151 -14.24 -4.82 -22.82
CA PHE A 151 -12.79 -4.85 -22.93
C PHE A 151 -12.24 -6.22 -22.50
N PHE A 152 -11.49 -6.90 -23.38
CA PHE A 152 -10.95 -8.25 -23.13
C PHE A 152 -11.96 -9.26 -22.55
N GLY A 153 -13.20 -9.21 -23.03
CA GLY A 153 -14.30 -10.07 -22.56
C GLY A 153 -14.90 -9.68 -21.20
N TRP A 154 -14.38 -8.64 -20.55
CA TRP A 154 -15.05 -7.98 -19.44
C TRP A 154 -16.05 -6.97 -19.95
N ARG A 155 -17.26 -7.04 -19.44
CA ARG A 155 -18.25 -5.96 -19.54
C ARG A 155 -18.13 -5.10 -18.28
N VAL A 156 -17.90 -3.82 -18.47
CA VAL A 156 -17.67 -2.84 -17.41
C VAL A 156 -18.81 -1.86 -17.36
N MET A 157 -19.44 -1.75 -16.20
CA MET A 157 -20.52 -0.81 -15.93
C MET A 157 -20.08 0.19 -14.87
N ARG A 158 -20.35 1.48 -15.11
CA ARG A 158 -20.15 2.56 -14.14
C ARG A 158 -21.37 3.47 -14.10
N PRO A 159 -21.77 4.02 -12.95
CA PRO A 159 -22.81 5.04 -12.89
C PRO A 159 -22.37 6.30 -13.65
N LEU A 160 -23.33 7.02 -14.24
CA LEU A 160 -23.06 8.32 -14.88
C LEU A 160 -22.92 9.45 -13.87
N GLU A 161 -23.68 9.37 -12.77
CA GLU A 161 -23.69 10.34 -11.69
C GLU A 161 -23.29 9.66 -10.39
N VAL A 162 -22.18 10.11 -9.82
CA VAL A 162 -21.68 9.69 -8.53
C VAL A 162 -20.83 10.82 -7.96
N ASP A 163 -20.71 10.92 -6.63
CA ASP A 163 -19.77 11.86 -6.02
C ASP A 163 -18.35 11.61 -6.59
N PRO A 164 -17.59 12.65 -6.99
CA PRO A 164 -16.29 12.48 -7.64
C PRO A 164 -15.24 11.74 -6.82
N ARG A 165 -15.40 11.64 -5.49
CA ARG A 165 -14.53 10.87 -4.60
C ARG A 165 -14.94 9.40 -4.48
N ILE A 166 -16.06 9.01 -5.07
CA ILE A 166 -16.57 7.63 -5.01
C ILE A 166 -16.12 6.86 -6.24
N LEU A 167 -15.33 5.81 -6.01
CA LEU A 167 -15.05 4.80 -7.02
C LEU A 167 -16.16 3.75 -6.98
N ARG A 168 -17.03 3.77 -7.99
CA ARG A 168 -18.12 2.79 -8.12
C ARG A 168 -18.18 2.18 -9.52
N PHE A 169 -18.10 0.85 -9.59
CA PHE A 169 -18.20 0.10 -10.83
C PHE A 169 -18.68 -1.34 -10.59
N GLN A 170 -19.09 -2.01 -11.65
CA GLN A 170 -19.26 -3.45 -11.70
C GLN A 170 -18.75 -4.03 -13.02
N PHE A 171 -17.88 -5.02 -12.92
CA PHE A 171 -17.35 -5.78 -14.03
C PHE A 171 -18.01 -7.15 -14.05
N THR A 172 -18.32 -7.66 -15.24
CA THR A 172 -18.89 -8.99 -15.42
C THR A 172 -18.18 -9.73 -16.54
N LYS A 173 -17.92 -11.02 -16.34
CA LYS A 173 -17.31 -11.89 -17.36
C LYS A 173 -17.77 -13.33 -17.17
N THR A 174 -17.99 -14.04 -18.27
CA THR A 174 -18.27 -15.49 -18.23
C THR A 174 -17.03 -16.24 -18.70
N VAL A 175 -16.56 -17.18 -17.89
CA VAL A 175 -15.38 -18.00 -18.16
C VAL A 175 -15.79 -19.45 -18.33
N ARG A 176 -15.21 -20.12 -19.34
CA ARG A 176 -15.35 -21.56 -19.54
C ARG A 176 -14.23 -22.29 -18.80
N LEU A 177 -14.59 -23.28 -18.01
CA LEU A 177 -13.66 -24.16 -17.30
C LEU A 177 -13.71 -25.56 -17.94
N VAL A 178 -12.53 -26.09 -18.27
CA VAL A 178 -12.35 -27.44 -18.83
C VAL A 178 -11.80 -28.35 -17.74
N ASP A 179 -10.57 -28.09 -17.28
CA ASP A 179 -9.85 -28.91 -16.29
C ASP A 179 -9.77 -28.23 -14.90
N ASP A 180 -10.70 -27.34 -14.61
CA ASP A 180 -10.64 -26.48 -13.42
C ASP A 180 -12.00 -26.40 -12.70
N SER A 181 -11.98 -25.95 -11.45
CA SER A 181 -13.15 -25.81 -10.60
C SER A 181 -13.28 -24.41 -10.04
N MET A 182 -14.51 -23.99 -9.73
CA MET A 182 -14.73 -22.71 -9.04
C MET A 182 -13.97 -22.67 -7.70
N ASP A 183 -13.90 -23.77 -6.96
CA ASP A 183 -13.18 -23.81 -5.68
C ASP A 183 -11.67 -23.62 -5.83
N ALA A 184 -11.07 -24.17 -6.89
CA ALA A 184 -9.65 -23.96 -7.17
C ALA A 184 -9.34 -22.50 -7.57
N ILE A 185 -10.24 -21.83 -8.30
CA ILE A 185 -10.13 -20.39 -8.61
C ILE A 185 -10.26 -19.55 -7.34
N VAL A 186 -11.26 -19.87 -6.51
CA VAL A 186 -11.48 -19.19 -5.23
C VAL A 186 -10.28 -19.37 -4.30
N ASN A 187 -9.74 -20.58 -4.18
CA ASN A 187 -8.59 -20.86 -3.31
C ASN A 187 -7.34 -20.15 -3.79
N ARG A 188 -7.03 -20.20 -5.10
CA ARG A 188 -5.90 -19.44 -5.66
C ARG A 188 -6.05 -17.94 -5.46
N THR A 189 -7.27 -17.40 -5.59
CA THR A 189 -7.53 -15.98 -5.34
C THR A 189 -7.32 -15.63 -3.87
N TRP A 190 -7.84 -16.47 -2.97
CA TRP A 190 -7.65 -16.33 -1.53
C TRP A 190 -6.16 -16.32 -1.19
N ASP A 191 -5.40 -17.30 -1.67
CA ASP A 191 -3.96 -17.39 -1.43
C ASP A 191 -3.20 -16.18 -1.99
N ALA A 192 -3.55 -15.74 -3.21
CA ALA A 192 -2.93 -14.57 -3.84
C ALA A 192 -3.19 -13.27 -3.06
N PHE A 193 -4.36 -13.11 -2.43
CA PHE A 193 -4.66 -11.92 -1.62
C PHE A 193 -3.95 -11.91 -0.26
N HIS A 194 -3.47 -13.08 0.21
CA HIS A 194 -2.70 -13.20 1.45
C HIS A 194 -1.17 -13.23 1.23
N ASP A 195 -0.72 -13.40 -0.01
CA ASP A 195 0.69 -13.39 -0.41
C ASP A 195 1.09 -11.98 -0.87
N PRO A 196 2.00 -11.28 -0.17
CA PRO A 196 2.37 -9.91 -0.53
C PRO A 196 2.91 -9.75 -1.95
N LYS A 197 3.66 -10.74 -2.46
CA LYS A 197 4.26 -10.68 -3.80
C LYS A 197 3.21 -10.89 -4.89
N LYS A 198 2.32 -11.87 -4.71
CA LYS A 198 1.22 -12.12 -5.65
C LYS A 198 0.17 -11.01 -5.62
N PHE A 199 -0.09 -10.43 -4.45
CA PHE A 199 -0.99 -9.28 -4.36
C PHE A 199 -0.38 -8.04 -5.00
N ALA A 200 0.92 -7.79 -4.84
CA ALA A 200 1.57 -6.67 -5.51
C ALA A 200 1.54 -6.82 -7.05
N SER A 201 1.67 -8.04 -7.58
CA SER A 201 1.78 -8.28 -9.02
C SER A 201 0.51 -7.98 -9.83
N ILE A 202 -0.64 -7.84 -9.17
CA ILE A 202 -1.89 -7.43 -9.84
C ILE A 202 -2.02 -5.91 -9.98
N TYR A 203 -1.10 -5.11 -9.41
CA TYR A 203 -1.07 -3.65 -9.54
C TYR A 203 0.07 -3.19 -10.46
N SER A 204 -0.12 -2.05 -11.11
CA SER A 204 0.90 -1.38 -11.93
C SER A 204 1.87 -0.53 -11.09
N THR A 205 1.44 -0.15 -9.89
CA THR A 205 2.23 0.60 -8.91
C THR A 205 2.47 -0.23 -7.65
N PRO A 206 3.52 0.08 -6.87
CA PRO A 206 3.82 -0.67 -5.66
C PRO A 206 2.64 -0.67 -4.67
N VAL A 207 2.19 -1.87 -4.31
CA VAL A 207 1.17 -2.09 -3.28
C VAL A 207 1.66 -3.20 -2.34
N VAL A 208 1.59 -2.90 -1.06
CA VAL A 208 1.95 -3.75 0.06
C VAL A 208 0.67 -4.22 0.73
N THR A 209 0.64 -5.50 1.10
CA THR A 209 -0.42 -6.08 1.94
C THR A 209 0.22 -6.81 3.11
N ARG A 210 -0.36 -6.62 4.29
CA ARG A 210 0.04 -7.33 5.51
C ARG A 210 -1.20 -7.90 6.19
N VAL A 211 -1.20 -9.21 6.42
CA VAL A 211 -2.20 -9.86 7.27
C VAL A 211 -1.87 -9.51 8.71
N ILE A 212 -2.77 -8.79 9.38
CA ILE A 212 -2.56 -8.33 10.77
C ILE A 212 -3.38 -9.14 11.77
N GLN A 213 -4.45 -9.81 11.31
CA GLN A 213 -5.25 -10.71 12.13
C GLN A 213 -5.85 -11.81 11.26
N ARG A 214 -5.76 -13.07 11.72
CA ARG A 214 -6.59 -14.17 11.21
C ARG A 214 -7.75 -14.36 12.16
N VAL A 215 -8.97 -14.09 11.71
CA VAL A 215 -10.19 -14.19 12.52
C VAL A 215 -10.71 -15.63 12.45
N THR A 216 -10.90 -16.13 11.23
CA THR A 216 -11.26 -17.53 10.94
C THR A 216 -10.51 -18.00 9.70
N ASN A 217 -10.69 -19.26 9.30
CA ASN A 217 -10.14 -19.78 8.04
C ASN A 217 -10.69 -19.07 6.78
N ASP A 218 -11.85 -18.42 6.91
CA ASP A 218 -12.55 -17.72 5.83
C ASP A 218 -12.60 -16.21 6.07
N MET A 219 -11.84 -15.67 7.04
CA MET A 219 -11.90 -14.25 7.40
C MET A 219 -10.59 -13.73 8.00
N THR A 220 -10.04 -12.68 7.40
CA THR A 220 -8.79 -12.04 7.85
C THR A 220 -8.94 -10.52 7.87
N VAL A 221 -8.17 -9.87 8.74
CA VAL A 221 -7.96 -8.43 8.71
C VAL A 221 -6.59 -8.15 8.12
N LEU A 222 -6.54 -7.22 7.17
CA LEU A 222 -5.32 -6.80 6.49
C LEU A 222 -5.14 -5.29 6.65
N LEU A 223 -3.88 -4.86 6.60
CA LEU A 223 -3.48 -3.48 6.34
C LEU A 223 -2.85 -3.43 4.95
N GLN A 224 -3.27 -2.45 4.15
CA GLN A 224 -2.79 -2.26 2.78
C GLN A 224 -2.61 -0.77 2.50
N ASN A 225 -1.70 -0.43 1.58
CA ASN A 225 -1.73 0.89 0.95
C ASN A 225 -2.64 0.87 -0.28
N ALA A 226 -3.20 2.03 -0.62
CA ALA A 226 -3.87 2.22 -1.90
C ALA A 226 -2.82 2.45 -3.00
N PRO A 227 -3.05 1.98 -4.23
CA PRO A 227 -2.20 2.35 -5.35
C PRO A 227 -2.39 3.84 -5.65
N VAL A 228 -1.28 4.55 -5.80
CA VAL A 228 -1.20 5.98 -6.12
C VAL A 228 -0.45 6.18 -7.41
N GLN A 229 -0.56 7.37 -8.02
CA GLN A 229 0.13 7.63 -9.29
C GLN A 229 1.66 7.58 -9.10
N SER A 230 2.39 7.13 -10.12
CA SER A 230 3.85 7.06 -10.06
C SER A 230 4.45 8.45 -9.77
N GLY A 231 5.29 8.53 -8.74
CA GLY A 231 5.90 9.77 -8.26
C GLY A 231 5.17 10.41 -7.08
N GLU A 232 3.96 9.95 -6.74
CA GLU A 232 3.26 10.37 -5.52
C GLU A 232 3.73 9.55 -4.31
N LEU A 233 3.60 10.15 -3.11
CA LEU A 233 3.89 9.47 -1.86
C LEU A 233 2.86 8.36 -1.60
N GLN A 234 3.32 7.17 -1.25
CA GLN A 234 2.47 6.02 -0.92
C GLN A 234 1.95 6.09 0.54
N ASN A 235 1.32 7.21 0.89
CA ASN A 235 0.82 7.48 2.24
C ASN A 235 -0.67 7.15 2.43
N ILE A 236 -1.39 6.73 1.39
CA ILE A 236 -2.81 6.37 1.50
C ILE A 236 -2.93 4.91 1.97
N ARG A 237 -3.63 4.67 3.08
CA ARG A 237 -3.76 3.34 3.68
C ARG A 237 -5.17 3.01 4.14
N TYR A 238 -5.40 1.72 4.34
CA TYR A 238 -6.66 1.26 4.89
C TYR A 238 -6.52 -0.10 5.57
N PHE A 239 -7.25 -0.24 6.68
CA PHE A 239 -7.56 -1.53 7.25
C PHE A 239 -8.73 -2.12 6.48
N ASN A 240 -8.70 -3.42 6.18
CA ASN A 240 -9.84 -4.10 5.59
C ASN A 240 -10.04 -5.50 6.16
N ILE A 241 -11.30 -5.93 6.20
CA ILE A 241 -11.64 -7.35 6.36
C ILE A 241 -11.72 -7.96 4.96
N LEU A 242 -11.09 -9.10 4.76
CA LEU A 242 -11.28 -9.99 3.62
C LEU A 242 -12.00 -11.25 4.11
N ALA A 243 -13.16 -11.55 3.54
CA ALA A 243 -13.99 -12.68 3.94
C ALA A 243 -14.44 -13.50 2.73
N ARG A 244 -14.59 -14.81 2.92
CA ARG A 244 -15.13 -15.74 1.92
C ARG A 244 -16.48 -16.25 2.38
N VAL A 245 -17.52 -15.97 1.60
CA VAL A 245 -18.91 -16.37 1.87
C VAL A 245 -19.37 -17.33 0.78
N ARG A 246 -20.01 -18.43 1.17
CA ARG A 246 -20.55 -19.44 0.23
C ARG A 246 -22.06 -19.52 0.39
N GLY A 247 -22.75 -19.84 -0.70
CA GLY A 247 -24.20 -20.00 -0.68
C GLY A 247 -24.77 -20.49 -1.99
N PHE A 248 -26.07 -20.27 -2.15
CA PHE A 248 -26.82 -20.57 -3.36
C PHE A 248 -27.69 -19.38 -3.76
N THR A 249 -27.88 -19.15 -5.06
CA THR A 249 -28.87 -18.20 -5.57
C THR A 249 -30.29 -18.76 -5.38
N ALA A 250 -31.30 -17.91 -5.61
CA ALA A 250 -32.70 -18.36 -5.64
C ALA A 250 -32.96 -19.42 -6.73
N GLN A 251 -32.11 -19.46 -7.77
CA GLN A 251 -32.14 -20.43 -8.85
C GLN A 251 -31.33 -21.70 -8.53
N ASN A 252 -30.90 -21.86 -7.27
CA ASN A 252 -30.06 -22.96 -6.80
C ASN A 252 -28.69 -23.05 -7.50
N GLU A 253 -28.18 -21.93 -8.01
CA GLU A 253 -26.82 -21.84 -8.55
C GLU A 253 -25.85 -21.69 -7.39
N ARG A 254 -24.74 -22.43 -7.40
CA ARG A 254 -23.72 -22.32 -6.35
C ARG A 254 -22.99 -21.00 -6.49
N VAL A 255 -22.81 -20.30 -5.38
CA VAL A 255 -22.08 -19.02 -5.34
C VAL A 255 -20.99 -19.00 -4.28
N VAL A 256 -19.91 -18.30 -4.62
CA VAL A 256 -18.86 -17.93 -3.67
C VAL A 256 -18.52 -16.46 -3.85
N ALA A 257 -18.60 -15.68 -2.78
CA ALA A 257 -18.25 -14.28 -2.74
C ALA A 257 -16.99 -14.08 -1.89
N LEU A 258 -15.99 -13.43 -2.48
CA LEU A 258 -14.84 -12.88 -1.77
C LEU A 258 -15.14 -11.41 -1.49
N LEU A 259 -15.45 -11.09 -0.24
CA LEU A 259 -15.84 -9.76 0.20
C LEU A 259 -14.64 -9.05 0.81
N LYS A 260 -14.40 -7.81 0.40
CA LYS A 260 -13.42 -6.93 1.00
C LYS A 260 -14.13 -5.66 1.46
N THR A 261 -13.93 -5.26 2.71
CA THR A 261 -14.51 -4.04 3.27
C THR A 261 -13.48 -3.25 4.04
N ILE A 262 -13.43 -1.96 3.79
CA ILE A 262 -12.60 -1.04 4.57
C ILE A 262 -13.23 -0.89 5.95
N VAL A 263 -12.40 -0.96 6.98
CA VAL A 263 -12.75 -0.75 8.38
C VAL A 263 -12.23 0.62 8.81
N ASN A 264 -12.98 1.32 9.67
CA ASN A 264 -12.55 2.60 10.19
C ASN A 264 -11.25 2.41 11.01
N PRO A 265 -10.19 3.20 10.77
CA PRO A 265 -8.93 3.07 11.52
C PRO A 265 -9.12 3.19 13.04
N ASN A 266 -10.08 3.99 13.51
CA ASN A 266 -10.38 4.14 14.94
C ASN A 266 -10.82 2.83 15.59
N ASP A 267 -11.45 1.92 14.83
CA ASP A 267 -11.83 0.59 15.33
C ASP A 267 -10.62 -0.32 15.56
N CYS A 268 -9.51 -0.04 14.87
CA CYS A 268 -8.29 -0.84 14.87
C CYS A 268 -7.13 -0.19 15.62
N GLN A 269 -7.20 1.11 15.94
CA GLN A 269 -6.15 1.85 16.64
C GLN A 269 -6.63 2.43 17.98
N GLY A 270 -7.94 2.45 18.21
CA GLY A 270 -8.56 3.08 19.37
C GLY A 270 -8.68 4.61 19.21
N ASN A 271 -9.45 5.26 20.09
CA ASN A 271 -9.60 6.73 20.10
C ASN A 271 -8.37 7.47 20.64
N SER A 272 -7.20 6.82 20.64
CA SER A 272 -6.03 7.37 21.31
C SER A 272 -5.36 8.40 20.43
N GLU A 273 -5.13 9.58 20.99
CA GLU A 273 -4.28 10.66 20.45
C GLU A 273 -2.80 10.22 20.24
N ILE A 274 -2.47 8.93 20.38
CA ILE A 274 -1.13 8.31 20.34
C ILE A 274 -0.52 8.27 18.93
N SER A 275 -1.20 8.75 17.90
CA SER A 275 -0.72 8.68 16.52
C SER A 275 -0.64 10.06 15.86
N THR A 276 0.16 10.95 16.44
CA THR A 276 0.98 11.83 15.58
C THR A 276 2.05 10.94 14.93
N GLN A 277 1.63 10.08 14.00
CA GLN A 277 2.57 9.43 13.08
C GLN A 277 3.25 10.56 12.30
N LEU A 278 4.58 10.61 12.34
CA LEU A 278 5.39 11.71 11.78
C LEU A 278 5.23 11.86 10.26
N HIS A 279 4.57 10.89 9.62
CA HIS A 279 4.18 10.91 8.22
C HIS A 279 2.65 10.98 8.15
N GLU A 280 2.12 11.95 7.42
CA GLU A 280 0.68 12.20 7.28
C GLU A 280 0.03 11.06 6.48
N ILE A 281 -0.30 9.95 7.17
CA ILE A 281 -1.01 8.82 6.57
C ILE A 281 -2.45 9.23 6.31
N GLU A 282 -2.86 9.15 5.06
CA GLU A 282 -4.23 9.40 4.66
C GLU A 282 -5.03 8.10 4.69
N TRP A 283 -5.99 8.02 5.60
CA TRP A 283 -6.79 6.81 5.78
C TRP A 283 -8.03 6.81 4.88
N MET A 284 -8.20 5.77 4.06
CA MET A 284 -9.53 5.46 3.52
C MET A 284 -10.39 4.89 4.65
N LYS A 285 -11.61 5.42 4.79
CA LYS A 285 -12.45 5.17 5.98
C LYS A 285 -13.61 4.24 5.73
N ARG A 286 -14.06 4.13 4.48
CA ARG A 286 -15.18 3.27 4.11
C ARG A 286 -15.09 2.82 2.66
N GLY A 287 -15.64 1.64 2.42
CA GLY A 287 -15.75 1.11 1.07
C GLY A 287 -15.90 -0.39 1.07
N ILE A 288 -16.50 -0.92 0.01
CA ILE A 288 -16.59 -2.37 -0.23
C ILE A 288 -16.11 -2.70 -1.64
N SER A 289 -15.53 -3.88 -1.79
CA SER A 289 -15.35 -4.51 -3.10
C SER A 289 -15.62 -6.00 -2.95
N TYR A 290 -16.07 -6.64 -4.01
CA TYR A 290 -16.35 -8.07 -3.99
C TYR A 290 -16.00 -8.72 -5.31
N LEU A 291 -15.54 -9.96 -5.25
CA LEU A 291 -15.53 -10.87 -6.39
C LEU A 291 -16.52 -11.99 -6.11
N LEU A 292 -17.62 -12.00 -6.86
CA LEU A 292 -18.67 -13.02 -6.80
C LEU A 292 -18.51 -13.97 -7.98
N LEU A 293 -18.43 -15.26 -7.67
CA LEU A 293 -18.41 -16.34 -8.64
C LEU A 293 -19.73 -17.11 -8.53
N THR A 294 -20.39 -17.31 -9.67
CA THR A 294 -21.61 -18.10 -9.79
C THR A 294 -21.36 -19.23 -10.77
N GLU A 295 -21.55 -20.47 -10.33
CA GLU A 295 -21.46 -21.65 -11.20
C GLU A 295 -22.80 -21.89 -11.88
N GLU A 296 -22.81 -21.87 -13.22
CA GLU A 296 -24.04 -22.15 -13.97
C GLU A 296 -24.46 -23.61 -13.76
N PRO A 297 -25.78 -23.91 -13.65
CA PRO A 297 -26.27 -25.27 -13.53
C PRO A 297 -25.86 -26.09 -14.75
N LEU A 298 -25.44 -27.33 -14.53
CA LEU A 298 -25.17 -28.28 -15.60
C LEU A 298 -26.47 -28.60 -16.34
N MET A 299 -26.72 -27.90 -17.45
CA MET A 299 -27.86 -28.22 -18.33
C MET A 299 -27.57 -29.53 -19.08
N PRO A 300 -28.51 -30.49 -19.12
CA PRO A 300 -28.40 -31.67 -19.97
C PRO A 300 -28.52 -31.30 -21.46
N PRO A 301 -27.81 -31.99 -22.39
CA PRO A 301 -26.81 -33.02 -22.15
C PRO A 301 -25.52 -32.41 -21.58
N LYS A 302 -24.82 -33.17 -20.72
CA LYS A 302 -23.58 -32.77 -20.02
C LYS A 302 -22.62 -32.08 -20.98
N SER A 303 -22.66 -30.75 -21.03
CA SER A 303 -21.58 -29.96 -21.59
C SER A 303 -20.34 -30.31 -20.78
N GLU A 304 -19.32 -30.88 -21.44
CA GLU A 304 -18.02 -31.15 -20.82
C GLU A 304 -17.40 -29.87 -20.25
N THR A 305 -17.81 -28.70 -20.77
CA THR A 305 -17.33 -27.39 -20.31
C THR A 305 -18.27 -26.78 -19.26
N ARG A 306 -17.75 -26.49 -18.08
CA ARG A 306 -18.47 -25.73 -17.05
C ARG A 306 -18.33 -24.24 -17.34
N LYS A 307 -19.33 -23.44 -16.97
CA LYS A 307 -19.27 -21.99 -17.08
C LYS A 307 -19.41 -21.37 -15.70
N ILE A 308 -18.54 -20.42 -15.41
CA ILE A 308 -18.65 -19.57 -14.23
C ILE A 308 -18.88 -18.13 -14.67
N ARG A 309 -19.79 -17.45 -13.97
CA ARG A 309 -20.00 -16.02 -14.11
C ARG A 309 -19.25 -15.32 -13.00
N LEU A 310 -18.36 -14.41 -13.40
CA LEU A 310 -17.59 -13.55 -12.52
C LEU A 310 -18.25 -12.19 -12.45
N HIS A 311 -18.43 -11.68 -11.24
CA HIS A 311 -18.89 -10.34 -10.96
C HIS A 311 -17.92 -9.66 -10.00
N TYR A 312 -17.19 -8.65 -10.47
CA TYR A 312 -16.28 -7.87 -9.65
C TYR A 312 -16.85 -6.46 -9.46
N GLY A 313 -17.25 -6.12 -8.23
CA GLY A 313 -17.86 -4.83 -7.92
C GLY A 313 -17.08 -4.05 -6.87
N CYS A 314 -17.23 -2.73 -6.89
CA CYS A 314 -16.59 -1.83 -5.93
C CYS A 314 -17.47 -0.60 -5.67
N ASP A 315 -17.41 -0.13 -4.43
CA ASP A 315 -17.99 1.12 -3.94
C ASP A 315 -17.09 1.65 -2.82
N TYR A 316 -16.05 2.42 -3.17
CA TYR A 316 -15.07 3.00 -2.25
C TYR A 316 -15.22 4.51 -2.14
N GLU A 317 -15.03 5.05 -0.94
CA GLU A 317 -14.79 6.48 -0.73
C GLU A 317 -13.27 6.72 -0.72
N CYS A 318 -12.77 7.33 -1.78
CA CYS A 318 -11.37 7.70 -1.93
C CYS A 318 -11.07 8.99 -1.16
N VAL A 319 -9.80 9.19 -0.81
CA VAL A 319 -9.34 10.38 -0.08
C VAL A 319 -9.50 11.68 -0.90
N SER A 320 -9.42 11.57 -2.23
CA SER A 320 -9.57 12.68 -3.17
C SER A 320 -10.20 12.22 -4.49
N GLU A 321 -10.66 13.18 -5.29
CA GLU A 321 -11.19 12.93 -6.64
C GLU A 321 -10.12 12.40 -7.59
N ASP A 322 -8.89 12.91 -7.48
CA ASP A 322 -7.77 12.44 -8.32
C ASP A 322 -7.37 11.01 -7.98
N HIS A 323 -7.40 10.64 -6.70
CA HIS A 323 -7.22 9.24 -6.29
C HIS A 323 -8.33 8.35 -6.86
N ALA A 324 -9.60 8.76 -6.80
CA ALA A 324 -10.70 8.00 -7.39
C ALA A 324 -10.54 7.80 -8.91
N ARG A 325 -10.13 8.84 -9.64
CA ARG A 325 -9.83 8.79 -11.08
C ARG A 325 -8.68 7.82 -11.37
N TYR A 326 -7.60 7.89 -10.61
CA TYR A 326 -6.46 6.99 -10.78
C TYR A 326 -6.86 5.53 -10.56
N LEU A 327 -7.57 5.22 -9.47
CA LEU A 327 -8.07 3.87 -9.21
C LEU A 327 -8.99 3.35 -10.32
N MET A 328 -9.81 4.22 -10.92
CA MET A 328 -10.68 3.84 -12.03
C MET A 328 -9.90 3.44 -13.29
N VAL A 329 -8.73 4.04 -13.53
CA VAL A 329 -7.83 3.60 -14.62
C VAL A 329 -7.18 2.28 -14.26
N GLU A 330 -6.72 2.16 -13.01
CA GLU A 330 -5.97 1.00 -12.54
C GLU A 330 -6.81 -0.29 -12.48
N VAL A 331 -8.10 -0.18 -12.20
CA VAL A 331 -8.95 -1.34 -11.89
C VAL A 331 -9.18 -2.31 -13.06
N LEU A 332 -9.15 -1.80 -14.29
CA LEU A 332 -9.15 -2.65 -15.50
C LEU A 332 -7.86 -3.48 -15.59
N GLY A 333 -6.72 -2.87 -15.28
CA GLY A 333 -5.43 -3.54 -15.21
C GLY A 333 -5.43 -4.62 -14.13
N ILE A 334 -5.99 -4.31 -12.96
CA ILE A 334 -6.13 -5.27 -11.85
C ILE A 334 -6.93 -6.48 -12.28
N ALA A 335 -8.11 -6.29 -12.89
CA ALA A 335 -8.95 -7.39 -13.33
C ALA A 335 -8.22 -8.31 -14.34
N CYS A 336 -7.50 -7.73 -15.31
CA CYS A 336 -6.75 -8.50 -16.31
C CYS A 336 -5.57 -9.25 -15.70
N ARG A 337 -4.77 -8.62 -14.82
CA ARG A 337 -3.61 -9.26 -14.18
C ARG A 337 -4.02 -10.31 -13.16
N TRP A 338 -5.10 -10.08 -12.42
CA TRP A 338 -5.73 -11.10 -11.58
C TRP A 338 -6.16 -12.30 -12.44
N GLU A 339 -6.79 -12.05 -13.58
CA GLU A 339 -7.21 -13.12 -14.49
C GLU A 339 -6.02 -13.96 -14.96
N GLN A 340 -4.92 -13.32 -15.38
CA GLN A 340 -3.69 -13.99 -15.80
C GLN A 340 -3.01 -14.77 -14.66
N LEU A 341 -3.08 -14.25 -13.43
CA LEU A 341 -2.49 -14.88 -12.27
C LEU A 341 -3.28 -16.10 -11.80
N ILE A 342 -4.62 -16.04 -11.88
CA ILE A 342 -5.52 -17.00 -11.25
C ILE A 342 -6.13 -17.96 -12.24
N LEU A 343 -6.60 -17.50 -13.39
CA LEU A 343 -7.26 -18.39 -14.33
C LEU A 343 -6.22 -19.21 -15.10
N PRO A 344 -6.49 -20.49 -15.35
CA PRO A 344 -5.61 -21.29 -16.20
C PRO A 344 -5.54 -20.63 -17.57
N SER A 345 -4.31 -20.42 -18.08
CA SER A 345 -4.08 -19.90 -19.42
C SER A 345 -4.92 -20.70 -20.38
N HIS A 346 -5.78 -20.03 -21.15
CA HIS A 346 -6.55 -20.68 -22.20
C HIS A 346 -5.58 -21.50 -23.04
N ARG A 347 -5.64 -22.84 -22.92
CA ARG A 347 -5.07 -23.68 -23.96
C ARG A 347 -5.88 -23.30 -25.18
N LEU A 348 -5.24 -22.58 -26.12
CA LEU A 348 -5.82 -22.33 -27.42
C LEU A 348 -6.30 -23.69 -27.93
N PRO A 349 -7.62 -23.89 -28.14
CA PRO A 349 -8.08 -25.08 -28.81
C PRO A 349 -7.60 -24.93 -30.25
N PHE A 350 -6.48 -25.57 -30.58
CA PHE A 350 -6.11 -25.83 -31.97
C PHE A 350 -6.90 -27.03 -32.46
#